data_AF-A0A820PIX0-F1
#
_entry.id   AF-A0A820PIX0-F1
#
_cell.length_a   1.000
_cell.length_b   1.000
_cell.length_c   1.000
_cell.angle_alpha   90.00
_cell.angle_beta   90.00
_cell.angle_gamma   90.00
#
_symmetry.space_group_name_H-M   'P 1'
#
loop_
_entity.id
_entity.type
_entity.pdbx_description
1 polymer ?
#
loop_
_entity_poly.entity_id
_entity_poly.type
_entity_poly.pdbx_seq_one_letter_code
_entity_poly.pdbx_strand_id
1 'polypeptide(L)'
;VEAALNDSNSIFYYYQKLIQLRKVMPIIVRGNYDILHEDNEHIFMYKRFLEDNHEIIVACNFSQQPVTIGDSSLNERLQKNGQLLISNYNDDNINQKSNWLDFRAYESWVIELAAETK
;
A
#
# COMPACT_ATOMS: atom_id res chain seq x y z
N VAL A 1 27.78 -2.39 -0.68
CA VAL A 1 27.06 -1.59 0.34
C VAL A 1 27.14 -0.09 0.03
N GLU A 2 28.30 0.43 -0.35
CA GLU A 2 28.53 1.86 -0.67
C GLU A 2 27.59 2.45 -1.74
N ALA A 3 27.24 1.70 -2.80
CA ALA A 3 26.35 2.20 -3.86
C ALA A 3 24.90 2.49 -3.40
N ALA A 4 24.40 1.76 -2.39
CA ALA A 4 23.04 1.96 -1.87
C ALA A 4 22.92 3.15 -0.92
N LEU A 5 24.04 3.62 -0.35
CA LEU A 5 24.06 4.78 0.55
C LEU A 5 23.91 6.10 -0.21
N ASN A 6 24.32 6.15 -1.49
CA ASN A 6 24.28 7.36 -2.31
C ASN A 6 22.99 7.53 -3.14
N ASP A 7 22.12 6.52 -3.18
CA ASP A 7 20.82 6.59 -3.83
C ASP A 7 19.72 6.61 -2.78
N SER A 8 19.04 7.74 -2.60
CA SER A 8 17.92 7.91 -1.67
C SER A 8 16.70 7.04 -2.02
N ASN A 9 16.67 6.46 -3.22
CA ASN A 9 15.67 5.49 -3.68
C ASN A 9 16.18 4.05 -3.59
N SER A 10 17.32 3.81 -2.95
CA SER A 10 17.83 2.46 -2.79
C SER A 10 16.92 1.61 -1.91
N ILE A 11 17.00 0.30 -2.16
CA ILE A 11 16.36 -0.72 -1.33
C ILE A 11 16.66 -0.51 0.16
N PHE A 12 17.88 -0.04 0.51
CA PHE A 12 18.27 0.21 1.88
C PHE A 12 17.38 1.25 2.58
N TYR A 13 17.17 2.42 1.96
CA TYR A 13 16.31 3.46 2.54
C TYR A 13 14.84 3.03 2.57
N TYR A 14 14.40 2.23 1.60
CA TYR A 14 13.06 1.66 1.62
C TYR A 14 12.85 0.77 2.85
N TYR A 15 13.79 -0.14 3.15
CA TYR A 15 13.73 -0.96 4.36
C TYR A 15 13.83 -0.13 5.64
N GLN A 16 14.64 0.93 5.66
CA GLN A 16 14.71 1.84 6.81
C GLN A 16 13.36 2.49 7.09
N LYS A 17 12.65 2.96 6.04
CA LYS A 17 11.29 3.50 6.14
C LYS A 17 10.31 2.44 6.68
N LEU A 18 10.35 1.21 6.17
CA LEU A 18 9.51 0.12 6.67
C LEU A 18 9.73 -0.18 8.16
N ILE A 19 10.99 -0.24 8.60
CA ILE A 19 11.35 -0.45 10.00
C ILE A 19 10.82 0.69 10.87
N GLN A 20 10.95 1.94 10.39
CA GLN A 20 10.43 3.10 11.09
C GLN A 20 8.90 3.04 11.22
N LEU A 21 8.18 2.76 10.12
CA LEU A 21 6.73 2.57 10.12
C LEU A 21 6.31 1.50 11.13
N ARG A 22 6.95 0.33 11.10
CA ARG A 22 6.67 -0.77 12.05
C ARG A 22 6.88 -0.37 13.51
N LYS A 23 7.82 0.53 13.81
CA LYS A 23 8.08 1.02 15.18
C LYS A 23 7.02 2.01 15.65
N VAL A 24 6.56 2.89 14.76
CA VAL A 24 5.67 4.01 15.13
C VAL A 24 4.19 3.67 14.96
N MET A 25 3.85 2.67 14.15
CA MET A 25 2.46 2.30 13.83
C MET A 25 2.10 0.93 14.44
N PRO A 26 1.37 0.89 15.57
CA PRO A 26 0.96 -0.37 16.21
C PRO A 26 0.16 -1.30 15.31
N ILE A 27 -0.63 -0.75 14.38
CA ILE A 27 -1.46 -1.50 13.41
C ILE A 27 -0.65 -2.47 12.55
N ILE A 28 0.62 -2.18 12.27
CA ILE A 28 1.51 -3.06 11.49
C ILE A 28 1.89 -4.32 12.28
N VAL A 29 1.94 -4.22 13.62
CA VAL A 29 2.39 -5.30 14.50
C VAL A 29 1.22 -6.05 15.14
N ARG A 30 0.19 -5.31 15.57
CA ARG A 30 -0.92 -5.80 16.39
C ARG A 30 -2.26 -5.76 15.67
N GLY A 31 -2.34 -5.13 14.50
CA GLY A 31 -3.57 -5.06 13.73
C GLY A 31 -4.02 -6.45 13.28
N ASN A 32 -5.33 -6.67 13.32
CA ASN A 32 -5.97 -7.79 12.65
C ASN A 32 -5.72 -7.68 11.14
N TYR A 33 -5.92 -8.78 10.43
CA TYR A 33 -5.53 -8.92 9.03
C TYR A 33 -6.63 -9.65 8.26
N ASP A 34 -7.09 -9.06 7.16
CA ASP A 34 -8.01 -9.69 6.21
C ASP A 34 -7.43 -9.59 4.80
N ILE A 35 -7.40 -10.71 4.07
CA ILE A 35 -6.99 -10.76 2.66
C ILE A 35 -8.05 -10.06 1.80
N LEU A 36 -7.57 -9.30 0.81
CA LEU A 36 -8.39 -8.72 -0.25
C LEU A 36 -7.98 -9.37 -1.57
N HIS A 37 -8.96 -9.70 -2.41
CA HIS A 37 -8.73 -10.35 -3.71
C HIS A 37 -7.90 -11.65 -3.62
N GLU A 38 -8.25 -12.55 -2.71
CA GLU A 38 -7.53 -13.82 -2.47
C GLU A 38 -7.35 -14.67 -3.73
N ASP A 39 -8.30 -14.61 -4.67
CA ASP A 39 -8.26 -15.35 -5.93
C ASP A 39 -7.30 -14.75 -6.98
N ASN A 40 -6.70 -13.58 -6.72
CA ASN A 40 -5.78 -12.95 -7.66
C ASN A 40 -4.36 -13.53 -7.53
N GLU A 41 -3.90 -14.23 -8.56
CA GLU A 41 -2.59 -14.90 -8.58
C GLU A 41 -1.39 -13.93 -8.62
N HIS A 42 -1.61 -12.65 -8.93
CA HIS A 42 -0.54 -11.66 -9.12
C HIS A 42 -0.55 -10.56 -8.06
N ILE A 43 -1.72 -10.23 -7.52
CA ILE A 43 -1.88 -9.19 -6.51
C ILE A 43 -2.05 -9.83 -5.15
N PHE A 44 -1.13 -9.52 -4.26
CA PHE A 44 -1.31 -9.76 -2.84
C PHE A 44 -1.75 -8.46 -2.17
N MET A 45 -3.03 -8.39 -1.83
CA MET A 45 -3.62 -7.23 -1.19
C MET A 45 -4.30 -7.65 0.10
N TYR A 46 -4.22 -6.80 1.11
CA TYR A 46 -4.88 -7.06 2.38
C TYR A 46 -5.09 -5.75 3.13
N LYS A 47 -6.06 -5.78 4.04
CA LYS A 47 -6.22 -4.72 5.04
C LYS A 47 -5.67 -5.17 6.38
N ARG A 48 -5.10 -4.22 7.12
CA ARG A 48 -4.90 -4.34 8.56
C ARG A 48 -5.76 -3.33 9.25
N PHE A 49 -6.32 -3.69 10.40
CA PHE A 49 -7.22 -2.83 11.16
C PHE A 49 -7.12 -3.05 12.67
N LEU A 50 -7.47 -2.02 13.42
CA LEU A 50 -7.61 -2.01 14.88
C LEU A 50 -9.07 -1.75 15.27
N GLU A 51 -9.39 -1.90 16.56
CA GLU A 51 -10.76 -1.71 17.08
C GLU A 51 -11.26 -0.26 17.00
N ASP A 52 -10.36 0.72 16.84
CA ASP A 52 -10.65 2.16 16.78
C ASP A 52 -10.94 2.67 15.36
N ASN A 53 -11.31 1.78 14.43
CA ASN A 53 -11.53 2.05 13.00
C ASN A 53 -10.28 2.56 12.25
N HIS A 54 -9.09 2.46 12.83
CA HIS A 54 -7.85 2.69 12.10
C HIS A 54 -7.61 1.51 11.15
N GLU A 55 -7.48 1.79 9.85
CA GLU A 55 -7.26 0.80 8.79
C GLU A 55 -6.09 1.23 7.89
N ILE A 56 -5.26 0.26 7.49
CA ILE A 56 -4.30 0.41 6.39
C ILE A 56 -4.54 -0.66 5.33
N ILE A 57 -4.34 -0.31 4.07
CA ILE A 57 -4.34 -1.23 2.94
C ILE A 57 -2.90 -1.42 2.48
N VAL A 58 -2.48 -2.67 2.35
CA VAL A 58 -1.20 -3.05 1.75
C VAL A 58 -1.50 -3.77 0.45
N ALA A 59 -0.87 -3.33 -0.64
CA ALA A 59 -1.02 -3.96 -1.94
C ALA A 59 0.35 -4.17 -2.59
N CYS A 60 0.57 -5.36 -3.12
CA CYS A 60 1.78 -5.74 -3.83
C CYS A 60 1.43 -6.50 -5.11
N ASN A 61 1.91 -6.03 -6.25
CA ASN A 61 1.98 -6.81 -7.47
C ASN A 61 3.23 -7.67 -7.47
N PHE A 62 3.09 -8.99 -7.41
CA PHE A 62 4.21 -9.94 -7.44
C PHE A 62 4.55 -10.41 -8.86
N SER A 63 4.07 -9.72 -9.89
CA SER A 63 4.34 -10.03 -11.29
C SER A 63 5.14 -8.95 -12.01
N GLN A 64 5.74 -9.33 -13.15
CA GLN A 64 6.41 -8.41 -14.08
C GLN A 64 5.45 -7.67 -15.00
N GLN A 65 4.15 -7.93 -14.88
CA GLN A 65 3.13 -7.39 -15.77
C GLN A 65 2.28 -6.37 -15.02
N PRO A 66 1.76 -5.34 -15.69
CA PRO A 66 0.69 -4.53 -15.13
C PRO A 66 -0.54 -5.39 -14.83
N VAL A 67 -1.19 -5.13 -13.70
CA VAL A 67 -2.40 -5.83 -13.28
C VAL A 67 -3.44 -4.80 -12.89
N THR A 68 -4.68 -5.11 -13.18
CA THR A 68 -5.80 -4.20 -12.97
C THR A 68 -6.91 -4.95 -12.25
N ILE A 69 -7.42 -4.34 -11.18
CA ILE A 69 -8.49 -4.92 -10.36
C ILE A 69 -9.74 -4.03 -10.42
N GLY A 70 -10.87 -4.65 -10.75
CA GLY A 70 -12.18 -4.02 -10.78
C GLY A 70 -12.83 -3.88 -9.40
N ASP A 71 -12.20 -3.15 -8.48
CA ASP A 71 -12.79 -2.79 -7.18
C ASP A 71 -12.97 -1.28 -7.07
N SER A 72 -14.06 -0.78 -7.65
CA SER A 72 -14.36 0.65 -7.67
C SER A 72 -14.68 1.21 -6.29
N SER A 73 -15.25 0.39 -5.39
CA SER A 73 -15.58 0.82 -4.04
C SER A 73 -14.34 1.05 -3.19
N LEU A 74 -13.37 0.12 -3.25
CA LEU A 74 -12.08 0.30 -2.58
C LEU A 74 -11.31 1.48 -3.18
N ASN A 75 -11.28 1.59 -4.50
CA ASN A 75 -10.60 2.70 -5.16
C ASN A 75 -11.16 4.06 -4.76
N GLU A 76 -12.49 4.21 -4.70
CA GLU A 76 -13.14 5.44 -4.24
C GLU A 76 -12.75 5.77 -2.78
N ARG A 77 -12.74 4.77 -1.88
CA ARG A 77 -12.32 4.95 -0.48
C ARG A 77 -10.87 5.43 -0.38
N LEU A 78 -9.97 4.83 -1.15
CA LEU A 78 -8.55 5.20 -1.21
C LEU A 78 -8.36 6.62 -1.74
N GLN A 79 -9.10 7.04 -2.78
CA GLN A 79 -9.02 8.40 -3.30
C GLN A 79 -9.59 9.44 -2.33
N LYS A 80 -10.65 9.10 -1.60
CA LYS A 80 -11.36 10.04 -0.71
C LYS A 80 -10.64 10.25 0.62
N ASN A 81 -10.18 9.16 1.24
CA ASN A 81 -9.67 9.16 2.62
C ASN A 81 -8.26 8.55 2.75
N GLY A 82 -7.62 8.20 1.64
CA GLY A 82 -6.31 7.53 1.65
C GLY A 82 -5.15 8.49 1.78
N GLN A 83 -4.23 8.16 2.67
CA GLN A 83 -2.92 8.78 2.79
C GLN A 83 -1.83 7.75 2.46
N LEU A 84 -1.00 8.05 1.45
CA LEU A 84 0.14 7.19 1.11
C LEU A 84 1.20 7.22 2.21
N LEU A 85 1.51 6.05 2.79
CA LEU A 85 2.56 5.89 3.78
C LEU A 85 3.91 5.54 3.15
N ILE A 86 3.90 4.65 2.17
CA ILE A 86 5.09 4.23 1.44
C ILE A 86 4.70 3.66 0.08
N SER A 87 5.51 3.93 -0.94
CA SER A 87 5.45 3.34 -2.28
C SER A 87 6.87 3.04 -2.75
N ASN A 88 7.03 1.98 -3.55
CA ASN A 88 8.31 1.67 -4.20
C ASN A 88 8.52 2.42 -5.53
N TYR A 89 7.48 3.09 -6.03
CA TYR A 89 7.57 4.04 -7.13
C TYR A 89 7.50 5.47 -6.59
N ASN A 90 8.30 6.36 -7.18
CA ASN A 90 8.50 7.73 -6.69
C ASN A 90 7.49 8.75 -7.22
N ASP A 91 6.46 8.31 -7.94
CA ASP A 91 5.40 9.17 -8.44
C ASP A 91 4.09 8.97 -7.68
N ASP A 92 3.34 10.05 -7.50
CA ASP A 92 2.03 10.04 -6.84
C ASP A 92 0.92 9.47 -7.75
N ASN A 93 1.26 8.69 -8.77
CA ASN A 93 0.35 8.17 -9.79
C ASN A 93 -0.51 6.99 -9.30
N ILE A 94 -0.77 6.90 -8.00
CA ILE A 94 -1.69 5.89 -7.48
C ILE A 94 -3.10 6.30 -7.89
N ASN A 95 -3.64 5.60 -8.88
CA ASN A 95 -5.06 5.58 -9.25
C ASN A 95 -5.73 6.94 -9.48
N GLN A 96 -5.11 7.91 -10.15
CA GLN A 96 -5.65 9.28 -10.14
C GLN A 96 -6.98 9.49 -10.91
N LYS A 97 -7.43 8.62 -11.82
CA LYS A 97 -8.64 8.89 -12.65
C LYS A 97 -9.43 7.67 -13.15
N SER A 98 -9.09 6.47 -12.70
CA SER A 98 -9.77 5.23 -13.12
C SER A 98 -10.82 4.82 -12.09
N ASN A 99 -11.84 4.08 -12.50
CA ASN A 99 -12.71 3.35 -11.56
C ASN A 99 -12.03 2.10 -11.01
N TRP A 100 -10.85 1.76 -11.52
CA TRP A 100 -10.16 0.50 -11.28
C TRP A 100 -8.86 0.76 -10.50
N LEU A 101 -8.36 -0.27 -9.83
CA LEU A 101 -7.05 -0.25 -9.18
C LEU A 101 -6.02 -0.75 -10.18
N ASP A 102 -5.17 0.16 -10.65
CA ASP A 102 -4.14 -0.15 -11.63
C ASP A 102 -2.78 -0.29 -10.94
N PHE A 103 -2.12 -1.41 -11.21
CA PHE A 103 -0.80 -1.73 -10.67
C PHE A 103 0.20 -1.89 -11.81
N ARG A 104 1.33 -1.21 -11.72
CA ARG A 104 2.51 -1.47 -12.56
C ARG A 104 3.19 -2.77 -12.12
N ALA A 105 4.09 -3.26 -12.97
CA ALA A 105 4.97 -4.38 -12.66
C ALA A 105 5.68 -4.14 -11.32
N TYR A 106 5.62 -5.10 -10.39
CA TYR A 106 6.22 -5.00 -9.07
C TYR A 106 5.78 -3.80 -8.20
N GLU A 107 4.68 -3.13 -8.53
CA GLU A 107 4.20 -2.00 -7.75
C GLU A 107 3.72 -2.46 -6.37
N SER A 108 4.17 -1.72 -5.35
CA SER A 108 3.77 -1.93 -3.97
C SER A 108 3.55 -0.60 -3.28
N TRP A 109 2.47 -0.51 -2.52
CA TRP A 109 2.16 0.66 -1.72
C TRP A 109 1.42 0.28 -0.45
N VAL A 110 1.50 1.16 0.53
CA VAL A 110 0.69 1.09 1.75
C VAL A 110 -0.03 2.42 1.91
N ILE A 111 -1.35 2.35 2.04
CA ILE A 111 -2.21 3.52 2.23
C ILE A 111 -2.92 3.39 3.57
N GLU A 112 -2.87 4.42 4.39
CA GLU A 112 -3.69 4.59 5.58
C GLU A 112 -5.04 5.19 5.19
N LEU A 113 -6.12 4.65 5.72
CA LEU A 113 -7.45 5.21 5.55
C LEU A 113 -7.82 6.01 6.80
N ALA A 114 -8.05 7.30 6.64
CA ALA A 114 -8.58 8.13 7.71
C ALA A 114 -9.98 7.64 8.10
N ALA A 115 -10.25 7.60 9.41
CA ALA A 115 -11.59 7.32 9.91
C ALA A 115 -12.58 8.35 9.35
N GLU A 116 -13.72 7.90 8.85
CA GLU A 116 -14.78 8.79 8.40
C GLU A 116 -15.28 9.61 9.58
N THR A 117 -15.02 10.92 9.58
CA THR A 117 -15.69 11.85 10.47
C THR A 117 -17.17 11.85 10.08
N LYS A 118 -18.01 11.19 10.89
CA LYS A 118 -19.47 11.27 10.77
C LYS A 118 -19.99 12.69 10.99
#